data_AF-A0A388M2L8-F1
#
_entry.id   AF-A0A388M2L8-F1
#
_cell.length_a   1.000
_cell.length_b   1.000
_cell.length_c   1.000
_cell.angle_alpha   90.00
_cell.angle_beta   90.00
_cell.angle_gamma   90.00
#
_symmetry.space_group_name_H-M   'P 1'
#
loop_
_entity.id
_entity.type
_entity.pdbx_description
1 polymer ?
#
loop_
_entity_poly.entity_id
_entity_poly.type
_entity_poly.pdbx_seq_one_letter_code
_entity_poly.pdbx_strand_id
1 'polypeptide(L)'
;MKMGWKGQGLGKSEQGITEPIKAGARDGKLGVGKQEQDEFYTAEENVERKKLNVEVEETEDMAKKREAESEREKKIKDELAEVRKVFYCELCNKQYKLATEFEVHLSSYDHNHKKRFKEMRDLQAAKTRDDRIRREQRRAEKEMARVTQTELQALRRRNRVLMQGLQQFLV
;
A
#
# COMPACT_ATOMS: atom_id res chain seq x y z
N MET A 1 -71.64 38.50 8.83
CA MET A 1 -70.25 38.79 8.40
C MET A 1 -69.73 37.59 7.62
N LYS A 2 -69.37 37.79 6.36
CA LYS A 2 -68.92 36.73 5.43
C LYS A 2 -67.44 36.49 5.71
N MET A 3 -67.14 35.48 6.54
CA MET A 3 -65.78 35.21 7.03
C MET A 3 -64.88 34.65 5.91
N GLY A 4 -64.25 35.54 5.15
CA GLY A 4 -62.79 35.65 5.07
C GLY A 4 -61.94 34.55 4.44
N TRP A 5 -62.46 33.47 3.86
CA TRP A 5 -61.62 32.50 3.15
C TRP A 5 -61.95 32.44 1.65
N LYS A 6 -60.92 32.69 0.81
CA LYS A 6 -61.02 32.73 -0.66
C LYS A 6 -60.40 31.50 -1.35
N GLY A 7 -60.01 30.47 -0.61
CA GLY A 7 -59.33 29.29 -1.15
C GLY A 7 -57.83 29.44 -1.38
N GLN A 8 -57.25 30.62 -1.14
CA GLN A 8 -55.80 30.82 -1.07
C GLN A 8 -55.28 30.39 0.31
N GLY A 9 -53.98 30.04 0.38
CA GLY A 9 -53.35 29.54 1.59
C GLY A 9 -53.48 30.52 2.76
N LEU A 10 -53.68 29.99 3.97
CA LEU A 10 -53.87 30.82 5.16
C LEU A 10 -52.56 31.53 5.56
N GLY A 11 -52.54 32.87 5.66
CA GLY A 11 -51.39 33.65 6.13
C GLY A 11 -51.13 34.92 5.31
N LYS A 12 -50.30 35.84 5.83
CA LYS A 12 -49.96 37.12 5.16
C LYS A 12 -49.28 36.94 3.79
N SER A 13 -48.62 35.82 3.61
CA SER A 13 -47.89 35.40 2.41
C SER A 13 -48.61 34.31 1.60
N GLU A 14 -49.86 33.97 1.95
CA GLU A 14 -50.63 32.87 1.35
C GLU A 14 -49.94 31.49 1.38
N GLN A 15 -48.99 31.29 2.29
CA GLN A 15 -48.19 30.05 2.42
C GLN A 15 -48.91 28.90 3.13
N GLY A 16 -50.11 29.13 3.67
CA GLY A 16 -50.86 28.11 4.38
C GLY A 16 -51.41 27.02 3.47
N ILE A 17 -51.77 25.89 4.06
CA ILE A 17 -52.35 24.76 3.34
C ILE A 17 -53.69 25.21 2.72
N THR A 18 -53.80 25.09 1.40
CA THR A 18 -55.02 25.41 0.62
C THR A 18 -56.07 24.31 0.73
N GLU A 19 -55.63 23.06 0.91
CA GLU A 19 -56.50 21.91 1.03
C GLU A 19 -57.01 21.74 2.47
N PRO A 20 -58.34 21.64 2.69
CA PRO A 20 -58.90 21.38 4.01
C PRO A 20 -58.33 20.08 4.60
N ILE A 21 -57.91 20.14 5.86
CA ILE A 21 -57.44 18.96 6.59
C ILE A 21 -58.57 17.93 6.59
N LYS A 22 -58.31 16.74 6.03
CA LYS A 22 -59.28 15.65 5.94
C LYS A 22 -59.80 15.31 7.33
N ALA A 23 -61.08 15.59 7.59
CA ALA A 23 -61.77 15.15 8.78
C ALA A 23 -62.49 13.84 8.45
N GLY A 24 -61.74 12.73 8.46
CA GLY A 24 -62.33 11.38 8.42
C GLY A 24 -63.22 11.12 9.65
N ALA A 25 -63.90 9.98 9.70
CA ALA A 25 -64.60 9.55 10.91
C ALA A 25 -63.57 9.39 12.05
N ARG A 26 -63.73 10.16 13.14
CA ARG A 26 -62.76 10.24 14.23
C ARG A 26 -63.36 9.67 15.51
N ASP A 27 -62.56 8.93 16.26
CA ASP A 27 -62.80 8.77 17.68
C ASP A 27 -62.47 10.09 18.39
N GLY A 28 -63.43 10.64 19.15
CA GLY A 28 -63.30 11.95 19.83
C GLY A 28 -62.17 12.03 20.89
N LYS A 29 -61.44 10.93 21.11
CA LYS A 29 -60.31 10.82 22.05
C LYS A 29 -58.93 10.93 21.38
N LEU A 30 -58.83 10.71 20.07
CA LEU A 30 -57.56 10.79 19.33
C LEU A 30 -57.55 12.03 18.41
N GLY A 31 -56.43 12.76 18.43
CA GLY A 31 -56.22 13.93 17.58
C GLY A 31 -56.13 13.59 16.09
N VAL A 32 -56.22 14.61 15.25
CA VAL A 32 -56.11 14.48 13.79
C VAL A 32 -54.76 13.90 13.39
N GLY A 33 -54.76 12.87 12.54
CA GLY A 33 -53.55 12.23 12.02
C GLY A 33 -52.91 11.20 12.96
N LYS A 34 -53.31 11.13 14.23
CA LYS A 34 -52.77 10.14 15.16
C LYS A 34 -53.19 8.71 14.79
N GLN A 35 -54.43 8.53 14.33
CA GLN A 35 -54.92 7.22 13.91
C GLN A 35 -54.16 6.70 12.68
N GLU A 36 -53.94 7.52 11.65
CA GLU A 36 -53.14 7.13 10.47
C GLU A 36 -51.68 6.85 10.85
N GLN A 37 -51.11 7.60 11.79
CA GLN A 37 -49.77 7.37 12.30
C GLN A 37 -49.68 6.04 13.05
N ASP A 38 -50.62 5.79 13.97
CA ASP A 38 -50.68 4.55 14.74
C ASP A 38 -50.91 3.35 13.79
N GLU A 39 -51.79 3.48 12.79
CA GLU A 39 -51.99 2.46 11.74
C GLU A 39 -50.73 2.23 10.92
N PHE A 40 -50.00 3.27 10.51
CA PHE A 40 -48.74 3.12 9.77
C PHE A 40 -47.68 2.38 10.60
N TYR A 41 -47.50 2.74 11.87
CA TYR A 41 -46.50 2.08 12.73
C TYR A 41 -46.95 0.70 13.23
N THR A 42 -48.25 0.43 13.30
CA THR A 42 -48.82 -0.85 13.77
C THR A 42 -49.17 -1.80 12.62
N ALA A 43 -49.15 -1.32 11.38
CA ALA A 43 -49.37 -2.15 10.19
C ALA A 43 -48.38 -3.32 10.18
N GLU A 44 -48.90 -4.51 9.91
CA GLU A 44 -48.13 -5.76 9.93
C GLU A 44 -46.87 -5.67 9.06
N GLU A 45 -46.94 -4.96 7.92
CA GLU A 45 -45.83 -4.71 7.00
C GLU A 45 -44.68 -3.86 7.60
N ASN A 46 -44.96 -2.95 8.54
CA ASN A 46 -43.96 -2.09 9.18
C ASN A 46 -43.46 -2.66 10.52
N VAL A 47 -44.26 -3.52 11.16
CA VAL A 47 -43.88 -4.24 12.39
C VAL A 47 -43.08 -5.51 12.07
N GLU A 48 -42.88 -5.85 10.78
CA GLU A 48 -42.02 -6.97 10.41
C GLU A 48 -40.61 -6.80 10.99
N ARG A 49 -40.19 -7.77 11.80
CA ARG A 49 -38.82 -7.85 12.32
C ARG A 49 -37.86 -7.87 11.14
N LYS A 50 -36.92 -6.92 11.09
CA LYS A 50 -35.78 -6.99 10.15
C LYS A 50 -35.14 -8.37 10.25
N LYS A 51 -35.23 -9.14 9.17
CA LYS A 51 -34.66 -10.49 9.09
C LYS A 51 -33.18 -10.43 9.43
N LEU A 52 -32.73 -11.38 10.25
CA LEU A 52 -31.30 -11.49 10.56
C LEU A 52 -30.54 -11.90 9.30
N ASN A 53 -29.25 -11.56 9.19
CA ASN A 53 -28.41 -11.97 8.05
C ASN A 53 -28.39 -13.49 7.80
N VAL A 54 -28.74 -14.30 8.80
CA VAL A 54 -28.86 -15.77 8.74
C VAL A 54 -30.21 -16.25 8.15
N GLU A 55 -31.25 -15.42 8.20
CA GLU A 55 -32.62 -15.74 7.75
C GLU A 55 -32.91 -15.19 6.33
N VAL A 56 -32.04 -14.31 5.81
CA VAL A 56 -32.08 -13.82 4.42
C VAL A 56 -31.46 -14.89 3.54
N GLU A 57 -32.23 -15.46 2.61
CA GLU A 57 -31.68 -16.43 1.66
C GLU A 57 -30.53 -15.81 0.86
N GLU A 58 -29.40 -16.51 0.83
CA GLU A 58 -28.25 -16.11 0.03
C GLU A 58 -28.59 -16.26 -1.45
N THR A 59 -29.19 -15.23 -2.03
CA THR A 59 -29.35 -15.14 -3.47
C THR A 59 -27.97 -15.10 -4.14
N GLU A 60 -27.84 -15.70 -5.31
CA GLU A 60 -26.56 -15.76 -6.05
C GLU A 60 -25.95 -14.35 -6.26
N ASP A 61 -26.78 -13.32 -6.32
CA ASP A 61 -26.36 -11.92 -6.45
C ASP A 61 -25.73 -11.35 -5.16
N MET A 62 -26.16 -11.80 -3.98
CA MET A 62 -25.54 -11.41 -2.71
C MET A 62 -24.18 -12.10 -2.51
N ALA A 63 -24.05 -13.34 -2.98
CA ALA A 63 -22.77 -14.05 -3.01
C ALA A 63 -21.77 -13.34 -3.94
N LYS A 64 -22.20 -12.98 -5.16
CA LYS A 64 -21.37 -12.22 -6.12
C LYS A 64 -20.95 -10.84 -5.58
N LYS A 65 -21.85 -10.14 -4.87
CA LYS A 65 -21.52 -8.86 -4.23
C LYS A 65 -20.48 -9.02 -3.12
N ARG A 66 -20.63 -10.03 -2.24
CA ARG A 66 -19.68 -10.31 -1.16
C ARG A 66 -18.30 -10.71 -1.72
N GLU A 67 -18.27 -11.50 -2.79
CA GLU A 67 -17.03 -11.89 -3.46
C GLU A 67 -16.31 -10.67 -4.04
N ALA A 68 -17.04 -9.82 -4.78
CA ALA A 68 -16.51 -8.57 -5.33
C ALA A 68 -16.03 -7.60 -4.25
N GLU A 69 -16.73 -7.50 -3.11
CA GLU A 69 -16.28 -6.73 -1.96
C GLU A 69 -15.00 -7.32 -1.36
N SER A 70 -14.92 -8.64 -1.19
CA SER A 70 -13.71 -9.29 -0.68
C SER A 70 -12.51 -9.06 -1.61
N GLU A 71 -12.71 -9.10 -2.92
CA GLU A 71 -11.66 -8.82 -3.90
C GLU A 71 -11.20 -7.36 -3.82
N ARG A 72 -12.14 -6.42 -3.68
CA ARG A 72 -11.82 -4.99 -3.49
C ARG A 72 -11.04 -4.78 -2.20
N GLU A 73 -11.48 -5.37 -1.10
CA GLU A 73 -10.77 -5.26 0.19
C GLU A 73 -9.38 -5.89 0.14
N LYS A 74 -9.21 -7.02 -0.54
CA LYS A 74 -7.90 -7.65 -0.76
C LYS A 74 -6.97 -6.71 -1.54
N LYS A 75 -7.44 -6.15 -2.65
CA LYS A 75 -6.67 -5.17 -3.45
C LYS A 75 -6.26 -3.96 -2.61
N ILE A 76 -7.20 -3.39 -1.85
CA ILE A 76 -6.91 -2.26 -0.96
C ILE A 76 -5.88 -2.65 0.12
N LYS A 77 -5.98 -3.86 0.69
CA LYS A 77 -5.00 -4.35 1.67
C LYS A 77 -3.61 -4.51 1.06
N ASP A 78 -3.52 -5.04 -0.15
CA ASP A 78 -2.24 -5.25 -0.85
C ASP A 78 -1.59 -3.90 -1.18
N GLU A 79 -2.36 -2.93 -1.71
CA GLU A 79 -1.90 -1.56 -1.95
C GLU A 79 -1.42 -0.88 -0.66
N LEU A 80 -2.20 -1.00 0.43
CA LEU A 80 -1.80 -0.46 1.73
C LEU A 80 -0.54 -1.14 2.28
N ALA A 81 -0.30 -2.41 1.99
CA ALA A 81 0.90 -3.12 2.41
C ALA A 81 2.13 -2.60 1.66
N GLU A 82 2.00 -2.32 0.36
CA GLU A 82 3.08 -1.70 -0.42
C GLU A 82 3.42 -0.30 0.06
N VAL A 83 2.40 0.53 0.30
CA VAL A 83 2.58 1.89 0.82
C VAL A 83 3.24 1.88 2.20
N ARG A 84 2.86 0.95 3.09
CA ARG A 84 3.48 0.84 4.42
C ARG A 84 4.97 0.48 4.35
N LYS A 85 5.42 -0.32 3.38
CA LYS A 85 6.85 -0.66 3.24
C LYS A 85 7.73 0.58 3.05
N VAL A 86 7.20 1.65 2.46
CA VAL A 86 7.93 2.92 2.25
C VAL A 86 8.24 3.64 3.56
N PHE A 87 7.37 3.51 4.57
CA PHE A 87 7.51 4.17 5.87
C PHE A 87 8.26 3.34 6.92
N TYR A 88 9.18 2.49 6.47
CA TYR A 88 10.01 1.64 7.33
C TYR A 88 11.44 2.16 7.40
N CYS A 89 11.97 2.31 8.61
CA CYS A 89 13.37 2.63 8.83
C CYS A 89 14.18 1.39 9.19
N GLU A 90 15.05 0.94 8.28
CA GLU A 90 15.96 -0.20 8.50
C GLU A 90 17.03 0.05 9.56
N LEU A 91 17.46 1.31 9.74
CA LEU A 91 18.48 1.64 10.74
C LEU A 91 17.94 1.49 12.16
N CYS A 92 16.68 1.86 12.37
CA CYS A 92 16.04 1.89 13.67
C CYS A 92 15.09 0.71 13.90
N ASN A 93 14.81 -0.09 12.88
CA ASN A 93 13.80 -1.16 12.87
C ASN A 93 12.44 -0.67 13.38
N LYS A 94 11.97 0.45 12.82
CA LYS A 94 10.71 1.11 13.20
C LYS A 94 9.82 1.30 11.97
N GLN A 95 8.56 0.91 12.12
CA GLN A 95 7.51 1.10 11.13
C GLN A 95 6.66 2.31 11.51
N TYR A 96 6.47 3.24 10.58
CA TYR A 96 5.65 4.43 10.77
C TYR A 96 4.32 4.31 10.00
N LYS A 97 3.29 4.99 10.48
CA LYS A 97 1.94 4.98 9.88
C LYS A 97 1.72 6.15 8.94
N LEU A 98 2.27 7.32 9.29
CA LEU A 98 2.15 8.55 8.50
C LEU A 98 3.51 8.96 7.92
N ALA A 99 3.46 9.58 6.74
CA ALA A 99 4.63 10.14 6.07
C ALA A 99 5.34 11.20 6.94
N THR A 100 4.58 12.06 7.61
CA THR A 100 5.12 13.12 8.46
C THR A 100 5.91 12.60 9.65
N GLU A 101 5.42 11.55 10.32
CA GLU A 101 6.12 10.90 11.43
C GLU A 101 7.44 10.29 10.96
N PHE A 102 7.45 9.71 9.75
CA PHE A 102 8.64 9.13 9.15
C PHE A 102 9.68 10.20 8.81
N GLU A 103 9.26 11.32 8.21
CA GLU A 103 10.15 12.44 7.90
C GLU A 103 10.78 13.06 9.16
N VAL A 104 9.96 13.26 10.20
CA VAL A 104 10.46 13.73 11.51
C VAL A 104 11.48 12.74 12.06
N HIS A 105 11.23 11.43 11.97
CA HIS A 105 12.21 10.43 12.37
C HIS A 105 13.52 10.54 11.58
N LEU A 106 13.48 10.70 10.25
CA LEU A 106 14.69 10.83 9.42
C LEU A 106 15.51 12.09 9.80
N SER A 107 14.84 13.17 10.18
CA SER A 107 15.50 14.40 10.66
C SER A 107 16.00 14.31 12.11
N SER A 108 15.55 13.31 12.88
CA SER A 108 15.86 13.20 14.32
C SER A 108 17.34 12.97 14.59
N TYR A 109 17.81 13.52 15.72
CA TYR A 109 19.21 13.43 16.15
C TYR A 109 19.68 11.97 16.27
N ASP A 110 18.91 11.12 16.95
CA ASP A 110 19.25 9.71 17.14
C ASP A 110 19.36 8.94 15.82
N HIS A 111 18.45 9.21 14.88
CA HIS A 111 18.50 8.60 13.55
C HIS A 111 19.77 8.99 12.81
N ASN A 112 20.08 10.29 12.76
CA ASN A 112 21.27 10.81 12.09
C ASN A 112 22.56 10.28 12.71
N HIS A 113 22.62 10.14 14.03
CA HIS A 113 23.76 9.53 14.68
C HIS A 113 23.92 8.06 14.28
N LYS A 114 22.84 7.28 14.36
CA LYS A 114 22.88 5.85 13.98
C LYS A 114 23.26 5.65 12.52
N LYS A 115 22.76 6.52 11.63
CA LYS A 115 23.13 6.56 10.21
C LYS A 115 24.62 6.80 10.04
N ARG A 116 25.17 7.86 10.64
CA ARG A 116 26.61 8.17 10.56
C ARG A 116 27.49 7.06 11.12
N PHE A 117 27.09 6.42 12.23
CA PHE A 117 27.83 5.30 12.79
C PHE A 117 27.87 4.09 11.85
N LYS A 118 26.74 3.76 11.20
CA LYS A 118 26.69 2.69 10.20
C LYS A 118 27.58 3.01 9.00
N GLU A 119 27.48 4.21 8.44
CA GLU A 119 28.31 4.66 7.31
C GLU A 119 29.80 4.61 7.65
N MET A 120 30.20 5.05 8.85
CA MET A 120 31.60 4.95 9.30
C MET A 120 32.09 3.50 9.39
N ARG A 121 31.27 2.60 9.92
CA ARG A 121 31.60 1.17 10.01
C ARG A 121 31.71 0.54 8.62
N ASP A 122 30.78 0.85 7.73
CA ASP A 122 30.75 0.30 6.38
C ASP A 122 31.96 0.77 5.56
N LEU A 123 32.36 2.04 5.69
CA LEU A 123 33.57 2.58 5.06
C LEU A 123 34.85 1.90 5.57
N GLN A 124 34.95 1.65 6.88
CA GLN A 124 36.11 0.93 7.44
C GLN A 124 36.16 -0.53 6.97
N ALA A 125 35.00 -1.19 6.91
CA ALA A 125 34.89 -2.54 6.39
C ALA A 125 35.26 -2.61 4.90
N ALA A 126 34.78 -1.65 4.10
CA ALA A 126 35.09 -1.54 2.68
C ALA A 126 36.59 -1.34 2.45
N LYS A 127 37.24 -0.41 3.17
CA LYS A 127 38.70 -0.20 3.08
C LYS A 127 39.49 -1.47 3.37
N THR A 128 39.11 -2.18 4.43
CA THR A 128 39.77 -3.43 4.83
C THR A 128 39.60 -4.52 3.76
N ARG A 129 38.40 -4.62 3.17
CA ARG A 129 38.10 -5.54 2.07
C ARG A 129 38.91 -5.19 0.82
N ASP A 130 38.96 -3.92 0.45
CA ASP A 130 39.69 -3.45 -0.73
C ASP A 130 41.21 -3.67 -0.58
N ASP A 131 41.77 -3.43 0.60
CA ASP A 131 43.17 -3.72 0.88
C ASP A 131 43.50 -5.21 0.75
N ARG A 132 42.59 -6.08 1.19
CA ARG A 132 42.72 -7.53 1.01
C ARG A 132 42.66 -7.90 -0.48
N ILE A 133 41.67 -7.40 -1.21
CA ILE A 133 41.52 -7.65 -2.66
C ILE A 133 42.77 -7.18 -3.40
N ARG A 134 43.29 -5.98 -3.09
CA ARG A 134 44.49 -5.42 -3.72
C ARG A 134 45.76 -6.23 -3.42
N ARG A 135 45.85 -6.87 -2.24
CA ARG A 135 46.94 -7.80 -1.90
C ARG A 135 46.81 -9.12 -2.67
N GLU A 136 45.61 -9.66 -2.77
CA GLU A 136 45.33 -10.88 -3.55
C GLU A 136 45.61 -10.65 -5.04
N GLN A 137 45.14 -9.54 -5.61
CA GLN A 137 45.44 -9.13 -6.99
C GLN A 137 46.94 -9.01 -7.25
N ARG A 138 47.70 -8.34 -6.38
CA ARG A 138 49.16 -8.25 -6.52
C ARG A 138 49.88 -9.61 -6.43
N ARG A 139 49.32 -10.59 -5.73
CA ARG A 139 49.86 -11.95 -5.71
C ARG A 139 49.57 -12.67 -7.01
N ALA A 140 48.32 -12.60 -7.49
CA ALA A 140 47.90 -13.17 -8.76
C ALA A 140 48.69 -12.58 -9.94
N GLU A 141 48.87 -11.26 -9.99
CA GLU A 141 49.67 -10.58 -11.03
C GLU A 141 51.12 -11.06 -11.04
N LYS A 142 51.76 -11.23 -9.87
CA LYS A 142 53.13 -11.74 -9.76
C LYS A 142 53.25 -13.19 -10.21
N GLU A 143 52.26 -14.02 -9.89
CA GLU A 143 52.22 -15.41 -10.32
C GLU A 143 52.02 -15.50 -11.83
N MET A 144 51.06 -14.76 -12.39
CA MET A 144 50.85 -14.63 -13.83
C MET A 144 52.11 -14.14 -14.53
N ALA A 145 52.79 -13.12 -14.02
CA ALA A 145 54.04 -12.62 -14.59
C ALA A 145 55.18 -13.66 -14.56
N ARG A 146 55.24 -14.50 -13.52
CA ARG A 146 56.20 -15.61 -13.46
C ARG A 146 55.88 -16.67 -14.50
N VAL A 147 54.60 -17.05 -14.64
CA VAL A 147 54.16 -18.04 -15.64
C VAL A 147 54.42 -17.54 -17.06
N THR A 148 54.08 -16.29 -17.38
CA THR A 148 54.37 -15.74 -18.71
C THR A 148 55.87 -15.64 -18.98
N GLN A 149 56.68 -15.31 -17.98
CA GLN A 149 58.14 -15.25 -18.14
C GLN A 149 58.74 -16.65 -18.39
N THR A 150 58.27 -17.69 -17.69
CA THR A 150 58.74 -19.06 -17.90
C THR A 150 58.30 -19.59 -19.27
N GLU A 151 57.07 -19.31 -19.70
CA GLU A 151 56.58 -19.63 -21.05
C GLU A 151 57.41 -18.96 -22.15
N LEU A 152 57.70 -17.66 -22.01
CA LEU A 152 58.56 -16.93 -22.95
C LEU A 152 59.98 -17.51 -22.99
N GLN A 153 60.56 -17.91 -21.85
CA GLN A 153 61.85 -18.60 -21.83
C GLN A 153 61.80 -19.96 -22.53
N ALA A 154 60.73 -20.74 -22.34
CA ALA A 154 60.56 -22.03 -23.00
C ALA A 154 60.45 -21.87 -24.52
N LEU A 155 59.68 -20.88 -25.00
CA LEU A 155 59.59 -20.53 -26.42
C LEU A 155 60.95 -20.12 -27.00
N ARG A 156 61.71 -19.26 -26.28
CA ARG A 156 63.06 -18.87 -26.69
C ARG A 156 64.00 -20.07 -26.80
N ARG A 157 63.94 -21.01 -25.85
CA ARG A 157 64.74 -22.25 -25.89
C ARG A 157 64.35 -23.12 -27.10
N ARG A 158 63.06 -23.32 -27.38
CA ARG A 158 62.60 -24.07 -28.58
C ARG A 158 63.10 -23.42 -29.87
N ASN A 159 62.93 -22.10 -30.02
CA ASN A 159 63.39 -21.39 -31.21
C ASN A 159 64.91 -21.47 -31.38
N ARG A 160 65.69 -21.45 -30.29
CA ARG A 160 67.14 -21.61 -30.36
C ARG A 160 67.54 -22.99 -30.90
N VAL A 161 66.87 -24.05 -30.45
CA VAL A 161 67.12 -25.43 -30.93
C VAL A 161 66.73 -25.56 -32.40
N LEU A 162 65.58 -25.00 -32.82
CA LEU A 162 65.16 -25.00 -34.23
C LEU A 162 66.17 -24.26 -35.13
N MET A 163 66.68 -23.10 -34.69
CA MET A 163 67.67 -22.34 -35.45
C MET A 163 69.02 -23.06 -35.57
N GLN A 164 69.47 -23.73 -34.50
CA GLN A 164 70.69 -24.53 -34.54
C GLN A 164 70.55 -25.74 -35.48
N GLY A 165 69.38 -26.39 -35.48
CA GLY A 165 69.08 -27.50 -36.40
C GLY A 165 69.03 -27.08 -37.87
N LEU A 166 68.47 -25.90 -38.17
CA LEU A 166 68.47 -25.35 -39.54
C LEU A 166 69.88 -24.99 -40.02
N GLN A 167 70.76 -24.51 -39.13
CA GLN A 167 72.13 -24.14 -39.47
C GLN A 167 73.03 -25.36 -39.75
N GLN A 168 72.68 -26.54 -39.22
CA GLN A 168 73.34 -27.81 -39.52
C GLN A 168 72.87 -28.47 -40.83
N PHE A 169 71.78 -28.02 -41.43
CA PHE A 169 71.27 -28.51 -42.73
C PHE A 169 71.69 -27.64 -43.92
N LEU A 170 72.33 -26.49 -43.68
CA LEU A 170 72.78 -25.52 -44.69
C LEU A 170 74.30 -25.57 -44.97
N VAL A 171 75.00 -26.59 -44.46
CA VAL A 171 76.41 -26.92 -44.76
C VAL A 171 76.45 -28.31 -45.38
#